data_AF-A0A401LEN2-F1
#
_entry.id   AF-A0A401LEN2-F1
#
_cell.length_a   1.000
_cell.length_b   1.000
_cell.length_c   1.000
_cell.angle_alpha   90.00
_cell.angle_beta   90.00
_cell.angle_gamma   90.00
#
_symmetry.space_group_name_H-M   'P 1'
#
loop_
_entity.id
_entity.type
_entity.pdbx_description
1 polymer ?
#
loop_
_entity_poly.entity_id
_entity_poly.type
_entity_poly.pdbx_seq_one_letter_code
_entity_poly.pdbx_strand_id
1 'polypeptide(L)'
;MNNEMQRAAKTAATLRYGTTGVITALDIAWRQRHNIAKVSLSLGFLFLLLVLFLCMLPSFVFGGFQMTDVWNDNAVLLQNIQRYQTAVWSAIDEAHDALLREIESMAEDDEGITIIDEFHYSSVNATLILCQYSAAKGTDEINTKEIRGLIKAHRDALFSYQKTSGHTYHIYYIGDAYFADHVFKLTEQQKKLAELYAANLELFLYGSQFGSVSAQVSEDVLKYGTLVKKCAEKYGISNFTDVINAVMMAESGGRGTDVMQASECPYNTKYSKKPNGITNAEYSIEVGVHYLADCLKGAGCTAPNQTEKLSLALQGYNYGNGYISWAIQKYGGYTEANAQEFSRIMQKKLGWSRYGNPKYVSAVYRYLVFSSNGKWGSPFVGKDWNSRVSSDFGWRTDPLNGKKAFHEGLDIAYPTGTKIHAVSGGVVTSVVYSKTGYGHHVRVDCGNGVTVLYAHCSKILVTKGQSISTGQAIAEVGATGRVTGAHLHLGVLVNGKEVNPREYIGG
;
A
#
# COMPACT_ATOMS: atom_id res chain seq x y z
N MET A 1 -51.45 -9.48 -36.40
CA MET A 1 -50.15 -9.63 -35.73
C MET A 1 -50.10 -11.01 -35.06
N ASN A 2 -49.91 -12.18 -35.67
CA ASN A 2 -49.35 -12.71 -36.91
C ASN A 2 -47.86 -12.48 -37.21
N ASN A 3 -47.16 -13.62 -37.21
CA ASN A 3 -46.03 -14.04 -38.08
C ASN A 3 -44.58 -13.86 -37.64
N GLU A 4 -44.22 -13.04 -36.64
CA GLU A 4 -42.79 -12.93 -36.25
C GLU A 4 -42.35 -13.96 -35.20
N MET A 5 -43.18 -14.25 -34.19
CA MET A 5 -42.85 -15.28 -33.19
C MET A 5 -42.86 -16.71 -33.75
N GLN A 6 -43.71 -17.01 -34.74
CA GLN A 6 -43.70 -18.31 -35.41
C GLN A 6 -42.55 -18.44 -36.43
N ARG A 7 -41.98 -17.33 -36.93
CA ARG A 7 -40.78 -17.36 -37.79
C ARG A 7 -39.53 -17.62 -36.97
N ALA A 8 -39.35 -16.98 -35.81
CA ALA A 8 -38.19 -17.19 -34.94
C ALA A 8 -38.06 -18.65 -34.45
N ALA A 9 -39.19 -19.31 -34.15
CA ALA A 9 -39.19 -20.72 -33.75
C ALA A 9 -38.87 -21.68 -34.92
N LYS A 10 -39.19 -21.31 -36.17
CA LYS A 10 -38.82 -22.11 -37.36
C LYS A 10 -37.35 -21.93 -37.77
N THR A 11 -36.76 -20.75 -37.54
CA THR A 11 -35.34 -20.49 -37.85
C THR A 11 -34.38 -21.28 -36.94
N ALA A 12 -34.78 -21.55 -35.68
CA ALA A 12 -34.00 -22.39 -34.77
C ALA A 12 -34.02 -23.89 -35.16
N ALA A 13 -35.00 -24.33 -35.97
CA ALA A 13 -35.12 -25.72 -36.42
C ALA A 13 -34.35 -26.04 -37.71
N THR A 14 -33.83 -25.03 -38.43
CA THR A 14 -33.10 -25.22 -39.70
C THR A 14 -31.57 -25.21 -39.57
N LEU A 15 -31.03 -25.10 -38.35
CA LEU A 15 -29.58 -25.16 -38.07
C LEU A 15 -29.06 -26.58 -37.79
N ARG A 16 -29.81 -27.60 -38.22
CA ARG A 16 -29.26 -28.93 -38.50
C ARG A 16 -28.95 -29.01 -39.99
N TYR A 17 -27.65 -29.12 -40.29
CA TYR A 17 -27.02 -29.36 -41.60
C TYR A 17 -26.68 -28.14 -42.47
N GLY A 18 -25.38 -27.97 -42.74
CA GLY A 18 -24.86 -27.38 -43.99
C GLY A 18 -24.01 -26.12 -43.85
N THR A 19 -22.67 -26.29 -43.84
CA THR A 19 -21.60 -25.51 -44.54
C THR A 19 -21.71 -23.99 -44.82
N THR A 20 -22.60 -23.24 -44.18
CA THR A 20 -22.76 -21.77 -44.37
C THR A 20 -22.19 -20.92 -43.22
N GLY A 21 -21.64 -21.56 -42.18
CA GLY A 21 -21.08 -20.87 -41.01
C GLY A 21 -19.84 -20.03 -41.31
N VAL A 22 -19.00 -20.44 -42.26
CA VAL A 22 -17.71 -19.77 -42.55
C VAL A 22 -17.92 -18.44 -43.28
N ILE A 23 -18.84 -18.38 -44.24
CA ILE A 23 -19.15 -17.16 -45.01
C ILE A 23 -19.85 -16.13 -44.11
N THR A 24 -20.73 -16.59 -43.22
CA THR A 24 -21.43 -15.73 -42.27
C THR A 24 -20.49 -15.19 -41.18
N ALA A 25 -19.54 -16.00 -40.72
CA ALA A 25 -18.50 -15.56 -39.77
C ALA A 25 -17.54 -14.53 -40.38
N LEU A 26 -17.19 -14.67 -41.67
CA LEU A 26 -16.34 -13.72 -42.38
C LEU A 26 -17.03 -12.36 -42.62
N ASP A 27 -18.34 -12.36 -42.93
CA ASP A 27 -19.10 -11.11 -43.09
C ASP A 27 -19.33 -10.39 -41.74
N ILE A 28 -19.52 -11.15 -40.66
CA ILE A 28 -19.57 -10.60 -39.29
C ILE A 28 -18.21 -10.01 -38.88
N ALA A 29 -17.11 -10.71 -39.16
CA ALA A 29 -15.76 -10.22 -38.88
C ALA A 29 -15.43 -8.94 -39.68
N TRP A 30 -15.86 -8.86 -40.94
CA TRP A 30 -15.66 -7.68 -41.78
C TRP A 30 -16.49 -6.46 -41.35
N ARG A 31 -17.74 -6.69 -40.89
CA ARG A 31 -18.61 -5.63 -40.32
C ARG A 31 -18.16 -5.18 -38.94
N GLN A 32 -17.56 -6.07 -38.15
CA GLN A 32 -17.00 -5.75 -36.84
C GLN A 32 -15.52 -5.37 -36.86
N ARG A 33 -14.90 -5.20 -38.04
CA ARG A 33 -13.45 -4.93 -38.17
C ARG A 33 -12.94 -3.77 -37.31
N HIS A 34 -13.75 -2.75 -37.05
CA HIS A 34 -13.38 -1.65 -36.14
C HIS A 34 -13.45 -2.02 -34.65
N ASN A 35 -14.37 -2.90 -34.25
CA ASN A 35 -14.46 -3.40 -32.87
C ASN A 35 -13.41 -4.50 -32.63
N ILE A 36 -13.17 -5.36 -33.63
CA ILE A 36 -12.07 -6.33 -33.62
C ILE A 36 -10.74 -5.60 -33.61
N ALA A 37 -10.53 -4.56 -34.43
CA ALA A 37 -9.32 -3.75 -34.37
C ALA A 37 -9.13 -3.07 -33.00
N LYS A 38 -10.20 -2.64 -32.32
CA LYS A 38 -10.13 -2.07 -30.96
C LYS A 38 -9.83 -3.13 -29.90
N VAL A 39 -10.45 -4.32 -29.97
CA VAL A 39 -10.16 -5.44 -29.07
C VAL A 39 -8.75 -6.00 -29.32
N SER A 40 -8.31 -6.07 -30.57
CA SER A 40 -6.94 -6.40 -30.97
C SER A 40 -5.95 -5.29 -30.63
N LEU A 41 -6.35 -4.02 -30.55
CA LEU A 41 -5.53 -2.94 -29.98
C LEU A 41 -5.42 -3.08 -28.46
N SER A 42 -6.48 -3.47 -27.77
CA SER A 42 -6.49 -3.65 -26.31
C SER A 42 -5.72 -4.90 -25.87
N LEU A 43 -5.91 -6.03 -26.56
CA LEU A 43 -5.08 -7.23 -26.41
C LEU A 43 -3.66 -6.96 -26.91
N GLY A 44 -3.53 -6.23 -28.01
CA GLY A 44 -2.26 -5.76 -28.54
C GLY A 44 -1.51 -4.89 -27.54
N PHE A 45 -2.19 -4.03 -26.77
CA PHE A 45 -1.63 -3.18 -25.72
C PHE A 45 -1.26 -3.97 -24.46
N LEU A 46 -2.03 -5.00 -24.11
CA LEU A 46 -1.72 -5.93 -23.02
C LEU A 46 -0.47 -6.78 -23.36
N PHE A 47 -0.38 -7.25 -24.61
CA PHE A 47 0.82 -7.91 -25.14
C PHE A 47 1.96 -6.91 -25.39
N LEU A 48 1.68 -5.66 -25.74
CA LEU A 48 2.68 -4.59 -25.89
C LEU A 48 3.25 -4.20 -24.54
N LEU A 49 2.48 -4.26 -23.44
CA LEU A 49 2.96 -4.07 -22.07
C LEU A 49 3.89 -5.20 -21.66
N LEU A 50 3.56 -6.45 -21.98
CA LEU A 50 4.45 -7.61 -21.81
C LEU A 50 5.69 -7.54 -22.70
N VAL A 51 5.56 -7.08 -23.95
CA VAL A 51 6.68 -6.93 -24.91
C VAL A 51 7.54 -5.71 -24.59
N LEU A 52 6.98 -4.59 -24.12
CA LEU A 52 7.72 -3.44 -23.59
C LEU A 52 8.45 -3.82 -22.29
N PHE A 53 7.84 -4.65 -21.44
CA PHE A 53 8.48 -5.24 -20.26
C PHE A 53 9.68 -6.14 -20.63
N LEU A 54 9.60 -6.85 -21.76
CA LEU A 54 10.68 -7.69 -22.29
C LEU A 54 11.74 -6.92 -23.06
N CYS A 55 11.41 -5.74 -23.60
CA CYS A 55 12.32 -4.94 -24.42
C CYS A 55 13.04 -3.83 -23.64
N MET A 56 12.64 -3.46 -22.41
CA MET A 56 13.10 -2.19 -21.81
C MET A 56 13.93 -2.27 -20.53
N LEU A 57 14.06 -3.43 -19.84
CA LEU A 57 14.91 -3.56 -18.65
C LEU A 57 15.49 -5.00 -18.45
N PRO A 58 16.09 -5.66 -19.46
CA PRO A 58 16.47 -7.07 -19.34
C PRO A 58 17.36 -7.35 -18.10
N SER A 59 18.36 -6.50 -17.88
CA SER A 59 19.34 -6.66 -16.80
C SER A 59 18.76 -6.41 -15.39
N PHE A 60 17.81 -5.49 -15.27
CA PHE A 60 17.18 -5.14 -13.99
C PHE A 60 16.17 -6.20 -13.53
N VAL A 61 15.41 -6.70 -14.49
CA VAL A 61 14.28 -7.61 -14.29
C VAL A 61 14.76 -9.06 -14.27
N PHE A 62 15.62 -9.41 -15.22
CA PHE A 62 16.10 -10.78 -15.41
C PHE A 62 17.48 -11.03 -14.82
N GLY A 63 18.27 -10.00 -14.46
CA GLY A 63 19.64 -10.17 -13.93
C GLY A 63 20.54 -10.99 -14.88
N GLY A 64 21.65 -11.52 -14.36
CA GLY A 64 22.51 -12.47 -15.07
C GLY A 64 21.91 -13.88 -15.24
N PHE A 65 20.58 -14.03 -15.14
CA PHE A 65 19.91 -15.33 -15.28
C PHE A 65 19.71 -15.71 -16.74
N GLN A 66 19.70 -17.02 -17.03
CA GLN A 66 19.28 -17.50 -18.34
C GLN A 66 17.76 -17.28 -18.50
N MET A 67 17.35 -16.67 -19.62
CA MET A 67 15.95 -16.27 -19.87
C MET A 67 14.94 -17.37 -19.49
N THR A 68 15.26 -18.65 -19.75
CA THR A 68 14.41 -19.82 -19.52
C THR A 68 13.92 -19.99 -18.09
N ASP A 69 14.69 -19.56 -17.08
CA ASP A 69 14.31 -19.73 -15.67
C ASP A 69 13.30 -18.67 -15.21
N VAL A 70 13.39 -17.45 -15.77
CA VAL A 70 12.56 -16.30 -15.36
C VAL A 70 11.17 -16.33 -15.99
N TRP A 71 11.03 -16.90 -17.20
CA TRP A 71 9.72 -17.07 -17.84
C TRP A 71 8.80 -18.03 -17.11
N ASN A 72 9.36 -18.91 -16.27
CA ASN A 72 8.62 -19.97 -15.61
C ASN A 72 8.30 -19.66 -14.13
N ASP A 73 8.86 -18.59 -13.54
CA ASP A 73 8.67 -18.29 -12.12
C ASP A 73 8.62 -16.78 -11.79
N ASN A 74 7.41 -16.29 -11.49
CA ASN A 74 7.16 -14.91 -11.06
C ASN A 74 7.82 -14.57 -9.72
N ALA A 75 8.16 -15.55 -8.87
CA ALA A 75 8.83 -15.31 -7.59
C ALA A 75 10.30 -14.90 -7.79
N VAL A 76 10.99 -15.47 -8.79
CA VAL A 76 12.38 -15.14 -9.14
C VAL A 76 12.49 -13.69 -9.63
N LEU A 77 11.50 -13.25 -10.41
CA LEU A 77 11.36 -11.88 -10.90
C LEU A 77 11.24 -10.86 -9.75
N LEU A 78 10.36 -11.14 -8.80
CA LEU A 78 10.15 -10.30 -7.61
C LEU A 78 11.39 -10.28 -6.71
N GLN A 79 12.05 -11.42 -6.54
CA GLN A 79 13.27 -11.53 -5.75
C GLN A 79 14.42 -10.70 -6.35
N ASN A 80 14.54 -10.66 -7.68
CA ASN A 80 15.52 -9.83 -8.37
C ASN A 80 15.27 -8.34 -8.15
N ILE A 81 14.03 -7.88 -8.32
CA ILE A 81 13.68 -6.46 -8.12
C ILE A 81 13.89 -6.06 -6.66
N GLN A 82 13.49 -6.89 -5.70
CA GLN A 82 13.71 -6.68 -4.26
C GLN A 82 15.19 -6.64 -3.87
N ARG A 83 16.04 -7.45 -4.52
CA ARG A 83 17.49 -7.43 -4.31
C ARG A 83 18.10 -6.08 -4.68
N TYR A 84 17.67 -5.50 -5.81
CA TYR A 84 18.12 -4.17 -6.23
C TYR A 84 17.60 -3.07 -5.32
N GLN A 85 16.33 -3.11 -4.92
CA GLN A 85 15.76 -2.15 -3.95
C GLN A 85 16.54 -2.20 -2.63
N THR A 86 16.78 -3.40 -2.11
CA THR A 86 17.53 -3.62 -0.86
C THR A 86 18.96 -3.08 -0.94
N ALA A 87 19.61 -3.17 -2.11
CA ALA A 87 20.95 -2.61 -2.30
C ALA A 87 20.97 -1.08 -2.17
N VAL A 88 19.99 -0.40 -2.78
CA VAL A 88 19.82 1.06 -2.64
C VAL A 88 19.53 1.43 -1.20
N TRP A 89 18.54 0.75 -0.59
CA TRP A 89 18.15 0.95 0.80
C TRP A 89 19.32 0.83 1.76
N SER A 90 20.06 -0.29 1.69
CA SER A 90 21.19 -0.51 2.60
C SER A 90 22.29 0.53 2.42
N ALA A 91 22.51 1.06 1.23
CA ALA A 91 23.53 2.09 1.04
C ALA A 91 23.10 3.46 1.59
N ILE A 92 21.81 3.81 1.50
CA ILE A 92 21.28 5.05 2.08
C ILE A 92 21.25 4.95 3.61
N ASP A 93 20.84 3.80 4.15
CA ASP A 93 20.88 3.44 5.57
C ASP A 93 22.32 3.52 6.13
N GLU A 94 23.29 2.92 5.43
CA GLU A 94 24.70 2.99 5.81
C GLU A 94 25.26 4.43 5.77
N ALA A 95 24.77 5.27 4.85
CA ALA A 95 25.13 6.68 4.77
C ALA A 95 24.56 7.47 5.96
N HIS A 96 23.30 7.21 6.32
CA HIS A 96 22.66 7.81 7.48
C HIS A 96 23.33 7.40 8.81
N ASP A 97 23.58 6.11 9.01
CA ASP A 97 24.28 5.58 10.19
C ASP A 97 25.72 6.13 10.31
N ALA A 98 26.36 6.44 9.20
CA ALA A 98 27.67 7.09 9.21
C ALA A 98 27.57 8.52 9.76
N LEU A 99 26.56 9.29 9.34
CA LEU A 99 26.31 10.64 9.85
C LEU A 99 25.95 10.62 11.35
N LEU A 100 25.09 9.69 11.78
CA LEU A 100 24.75 9.55 13.20
C LEU A 100 25.99 9.31 14.07
N ARG A 101 26.84 8.37 13.66
CA ARG A 101 28.10 8.08 14.38
C ARG A 101 29.06 9.28 14.39
N GLU A 102 29.07 10.06 13.31
CA GLU A 102 29.86 11.29 13.25
C GLU A 102 29.35 12.31 14.27
N ILE A 103 28.04 12.56 14.33
CA ILE A 103 27.42 13.47 15.32
C ILE A 103 27.67 12.96 16.75
N GLU A 104 27.50 11.66 17.00
CA GLU A 104 27.76 11.04 18.30
C GLU A 104 29.23 11.16 18.73
N SER A 105 30.18 11.06 17.78
CA SER A 105 31.61 11.23 18.07
C SER A 105 32.01 12.68 18.42
N MET A 106 31.13 13.65 18.15
CA MET A 106 31.32 15.05 18.55
C MET A 106 30.88 15.32 19.99
N ALA A 107 30.32 14.33 20.70
CA ALA A 107 29.98 14.45 22.12
C ALA A 107 31.26 14.41 22.97
N GLU A 108 31.44 15.38 23.87
CA GLU A 108 32.41 15.25 24.96
C GLU A 108 31.83 14.32 26.05
N ASP A 109 32.69 13.56 26.75
CA ASP A 109 32.34 12.40 27.60
C ASP A 109 31.27 12.64 28.70
N ASP A 110 30.90 13.89 28.99
CA ASP A 110 29.95 14.28 30.04
C ASP A 110 28.73 15.11 29.56
N GLU A 111 28.60 15.45 28.26
CA GLU A 111 27.44 16.22 27.74
C GLU A 111 26.54 15.36 26.82
N GLY A 112 25.30 15.11 27.27
CA GLY A 112 24.33 14.34 26.50
C GLY A 112 23.89 15.04 25.20
N ILE A 113 24.04 14.36 24.06
CA ILE A 113 23.53 14.83 22.76
C ILE A 113 22.04 14.49 22.60
N THR A 114 21.29 15.42 22.01
CA THR A 114 19.90 15.19 21.55
C THR A 114 19.87 15.17 20.02
N ILE A 115 19.48 14.04 19.43
CA ILE A 115 19.32 13.92 17.97
C ILE A 115 17.82 13.95 17.65
N ILE A 116 17.42 14.88 16.80
CA ILE A 116 16.09 14.96 16.21
C ILE A 116 16.23 14.51 14.76
N ASP A 117 15.93 13.25 14.53
CA ASP A 117 16.04 12.61 13.23
C ASP A 117 14.68 12.54 12.54
N GLU A 118 14.52 13.34 11.48
CA GLU A 118 13.32 13.37 10.66
C GLU A 118 13.40 12.36 9.49
N PHE A 119 14.53 11.68 9.33
CA PHE A 119 14.70 10.66 8.30
C PHE A 119 13.94 9.39 8.67
N HIS A 120 12.88 9.12 7.92
CA HIS A 120 12.18 7.85 8.00
C HIS A 120 12.55 6.96 6.81
N TYR A 121 12.61 5.65 7.04
CA TYR A 121 12.81 4.67 5.98
C TYR A 121 11.84 4.86 4.81
N SER A 122 10.58 5.21 5.06
CA SER A 122 9.60 5.49 3.99
C SER A 122 9.86 6.74 3.14
N SER A 123 10.87 7.55 3.47
CA SER A 123 11.16 8.83 2.80
C SER A 123 11.96 8.67 1.51
N VAL A 124 12.41 7.45 1.20
CA VAL A 124 13.21 7.15 0.01
C VAL A 124 12.39 6.27 -0.93
N ASN A 125 12.38 6.60 -2.20
CA ASN A 125 11.82 5.76 -3.23
C ASN A 125 12.94 4.99 -3.95
N ALA A 126 13.30 3.82 -3.40
CA ALA A 126 14.35 2.98 -4.01
C ALA A 126 14.00 2.54 -5.43
N THR A 127 12.72 2.33 -5.74
CA THR A 127 12.22 2.03 -7.10
C THR A 127 12.57 3.17 -8.06
N LEU A 128 12.31 4.41 -7.66
CA LEU A 128 12.63 5.60 -8.43
C LEU A 128 14.14 5.76 -8.63
N ILE A 129 14.96 5.60 -7.59
CA ILE A 129 16.43 5.69 -7.68
C ILE A 129 16.99 4.63 -8.64
N LEU A 130 16.45 3.40 -8.62
CA LEU A 130 16.84 2.35 -9.57
C LEU A 130 16.43 2.67 -10.99
N CYS A 131 15.24 3.24 -11.19
CA CYS A 131 14.77 3.66 -12.49
C CYS A 131 15.59 4.84 -13.04
N GLN A 132 15.99 5.77 -12.18
CA GLN A 132 16.89 6.88 -12.53
C GLN A 132 18.29 6.35 -12.91
N TYR A 133 18.84 5.42 -12.13
CA TYR A 133 20.10 4.74 -12.45
C TYR A 133 20.02 4.02 -13.80
N SER A 134 18.91 3.31 -14.04
CA SER A 134 18.66 2.60 -15.30
C SER A 134 18.55 3.56 -16.49
N ALA A 135 17.85 4.70 -16.31
CA ALA A 135 17.74 5.73 -17.33
C ALA A 135 19.11 6.38 -17.67
N ALA A 136 20.04 6.40 -16.72
CA ALA A 136 21.42 6.85 -16.93
C ALA A 136 22.27 5.82 -17.69
N LYS A 137 22.10 4.53 -17.35
CA LYS A 137 22.90 3.41 -17.88
C LYS A 137 22.44 2.86 -19.22
N GLY A 138 21.17 3.03 -19.59
CA GLY A 138 20.64 2.51 -20.85
C GLY A 138 20.49 0.99 -20.83
N THR A 139 21.15 0.29 -21.76
CA THR A 139 21.05 -1.17 -21.94
C THR A 139 22.08 -1.99 -21.15
N ASP A 140 22.97 -1.33 -20.41
CA ASP A 140 24.04 -1.98 -19.65
C ASP A 140 23.50 -2.79 -18.46
N GLU A 141 24.31 -3.72 -17.95
CA GLU A 141 23.92 -4.57 -16.82
C GLU A 141 23.88 -3.78 -15.50
N ILE A 142 22.80 -3.94 -14.72
CA ILE A 142 22.65 -3.22 -13.45
C ILE A 142 23.46 -3.92 -12.37
N ASN A 143 24.42 -3.17 -11.83
CA ASN A 143 25.37 -3.65 -10.85
C ASN A 143 25.08 -3.05 -9.46
N THR A 144 24.69 -3.91 -8.51
CA THR A 144 24.41 -3.50 -7.13
C THR A 144 25.63 -2.93 -6.40
N LYS A 145 26.86 -3.32 -6.77
CA LYS A 145 28.08 -2.78 -6.18
C LYS A 145 28.33 -1.35 -6.65
N GLU A 146 28.05 -1.07 -7.92
CA GLU A 146 28.20 0.26 -8.51
C GLU A 146 27.22 1.25 -7.88
N ILE A 147 25.92 0.94 -7.85
CA ILE A 147 24.91 1.85 -7.30
C ILE A 147 25.14 2.12 -5.81
N ARG A 148 25.54 1.11 -5.02
CA ARG A 148 25.93 1.29 -3.62
C ARG A 148 27.16 2.18 -3.49
N GLY A 149 28.14 2.05 -4.38
CA GLY A 149 29.33 2.89 -4.42
C GLY A 149 28.99 4.35 -4.71
N LEU A 150 28.10 4.61 -5.66
CA LEU A 150 27.62 5.96 -5.99
C LEU A 150 26.88 6.60 -4.82
N ILE A 151 25.95 5.87 -4.18
CA ILE A 151 25.24 6.37 -2.99
C ILE A 151 26.24 6.74 -1.87
N LYS A 152 27.21 5.86 -1.59
CA LYS A 152 28.23 6.11 -0.56
C LYS A 152 29.11 7.31 -0.86
N ALA A 153 29.49 7.51 -2.12
CA ALA A 153 30.32 8.63 -2.54
C ALA A 153 29.62 10.00 -2.38
N HIS A 154 28.28 10.01 -2.34
CA HIS A 154 27.48 11.23 -2.17
C HIS A 154 26.84 11.35 -0.78
N ARG A 155 27.22 10.50 0.19
CA ARG A 155 26.58 10.44 1.52
C ARG A 155 26.50 11.81 2.22
N ASP A 156 27.57 12.60 2.15
CA ASP A 156 27.70 13.87 2.88
C ASP A 156 26.82 14.99 2.25
N ALA A 157 26.32 14.75 1.04
CA ALA A 157 25.37 15.63 0.37
C ALA A 157 23.92 15.09 0.41
N LEU A 158 23.75 13.78 0.60
CA LEU A 158 22.45 13.15 0.78
C LEU A 158 21.85 13.42 2.15
N PHE A 159 22.73 13.49 3.16
CA PHE A 159 22.35 13.78 4.53
C PHE A 159 23.08 15.01 5.03
N SER A 160 22.34 15.89 5.70
CA SER A 160 22.89 17.07 6.35
C SER A 160 22.34 17.17 7.76
N TYR A 161 23.02 17.95 8.60
CA TYR A 161 22.53 18.23 9.93
C TYR A 161 22.65 19.72 10.27
N GLN A 162 21.76 20.19 11.14
CA GLN A 162 21.81 21.53 11.71
C GLN A 162 21.90 21.44 13.24
N LYS A 163 22.93 22.08 13.81
CA LYS A 163 23.04 22.30 15.26
C LYS A 163 22.24 23.54 15.63
N THR A 164 21.31 23.42 16.57
CA THR A 164 20.43 24.53 16.99
C THR A 164 20.91 25.19 18.27
N SER A 165 20.52 24.67 19.44
CA SER A 165 20.88 25.19 20.76
C SER A 165 21.29 24.06 21.70
N GLY A 166 22.38 24.23 22.44
CA GLY A 166 22.96 23.15 23.26
C GLY A 166 23.59 22.07 22.40
N HIS A 167 23.35 20.80 22.75
CA HIS A 167 23.84 19.61 22.04
C HIS A 167 22.76 18.98 21.16
N THR A 168 21.87 19.80 20.59
CA THR A 168 20.76 19.32 19.74
C THR A 168 21.10 19.41 18.26
N TYR A 169 20.93 18.30 17.55
CA TYR A 169 21.20 18.15 16.11
C TYR A 169 19.94 17.70 15.39
N HIS A 170 19.56 18.41 14.32
CA HIS A 170 18.46 18.03 13.43
C HIS A 170 19.03 17.44 12.15
N ILE A 171 18.56 16.25 11.76
CA ILE A 171 19.05 15.53 10.57
C ILE A 171 18.04 15.64 9.43
N TYR A 172 18.54 15.90 8.23
CA TYR A 172 17.74 16.07 7.02
C TYR A 172 18.24 15.17 5.90
N TYR A 173 17.31 14.49 5.24
CA TYR A 173 17.53 13.80 3.96
C TYR A 173 17.13 14.71 2.80
N ILE A 174 18.04 14.89 1.83
CA ILE A 174 17.88 15.82 0.71
C ILE A 174 16.76 15.40 -0.27
N GLY A 175 16.42 14.10 -0.31
CA GLY A 175 15.38 13.54 -1.20
C GLY A 175 15.92 12.88 -2.48
N ASP A 176 15.07 12.06 -3.10
CA ASP A 176 15.48 11.17 -4.21
C ASP A 176 15.74 11.91 -5.53
N ALA A 177 15.23 13.13 -5.69
CA ALA A 177 15.49 13.96 -6.87
C ALA A 177 16.98 14.31 -7.01
N TYR A 178 17.72 14.35 -5.90
CA TYR A 178 19.15 14.61 -5.90
C TYR A 178 19.94 13.61 -6.75
N PHE A 179 19.50 12.34 -6.79
CA PHE A 179 20.16 11.32 -7.59
C PHE A 179 20.05 11.61 -9.09
N ALA A 180 18.87 11.99 -9.57
CA ALA A 180 18.68 12.35 -10.97
C ALA A 180 19.58 13.53 -11.38
N ASP A 181 19.66 14.57 -10.55
CA ASP A 181 20.37 15.80 -10.89
C ASP A 181 21.90 15.72 -10.69
N HIS A 182 22.34 15.12 -9.59
CA HIS A 182 23.71 15.26 -9.12
C HIS A 182 24.53 13.98 -9.17
N VAL A 183 23.89 12.82 -9.05
CA VAL A 183 24.57 11.51 -9.10
C VAL A 183 24.59 10.99 -10.53
N PHE A 184 23.42 10.92 -11.17
CA PHE A 184 23.23 10.35 -12.51
C PHE A 184 23.22 11.39 -13.62
N LYS A 185 23.02 12.67 -13.29
CA LYS A 185 23.04 13.82 -14.22
C LYS A 185 22.11 13.60 -15.43
N LEU A 186 20.87 13.22 -15.14
CA LEU A 186 19.85 12.91 -16.13
C LEU A 186 19.37 14.15 -16.87
N THR A 187 19.13 14.00 -18.17
CA THR A 187 18.35 14.97 -18.94
C THR A 187 16.88 14.96 -18.50
N GLU A 188 16.14 16.05 -18.77
CA GLU A 188 14.69 16.12 -18.48
C GLU A 188 13.88 14.99 -19.11
N GLN A 189 14.32 14.49 -20.28
CA GLN A 189 13.70 13.34 -20.92
C GLN A 189 13.97 12.04 -20.16
N GLN A 190 15.19 11.84 -19.66
CA GLN A 190 15.54 10.67 -18.84
C GLN A 190 14.86 10.70 -17.47
N LYS A 191 14.66 11.88 -16.87
CA LYS A 191 13.90 12.02 -15.62
C LYS A 191 12.45 11.55 -15.78
N LYS A 192 11.75 12.08 -16.80
CA LYS A 192 10.37 11.66 -17.12
C LYS A 192 10.28 10.16 -17.43
N LEU A 193 11.30 9.63 -18.11
CA LEU A 193 11.38 8.20 -18.40
C LEU A 193 11.54 7.38 -17.12
N ALA A 194 12.41 7.79 -16.20
CA ALA A 194 12.62 7.14 -14.91
C ALA A 194 11.37 7.15 -14.03
N GLU A 195 10.64 8.27 -13.98
CA GLU A 195 9.36 8.38 -13.26
C GLU A 195 8.29 7.44 -13.86
N LEU A 196 8.20 7.39 -15.20
CA LEU A 196 7.29 6.49 -15.89
C LEU A 196 7.63 5.02 -15.64
N TYR A 197 8.92 4.69 -15.62
CA TYR A 197 9.40 3.35 -15.28
C TYR A 197 9.08 2.98 -13.84
N ALA A 198 9.31 3.87 -12.89
CA ALA A 198 9.00 3.64 -11.48
C ALA A 198 7.49 3.40 -11.28
N ALA A 199 6.64 4.23 -11.88
CA ALA A 199 5.19 4.08 -11.79
C ALA A 199 4.68 2.77 -12.41
N ASN A 200 5.22 2.36 -13.56
CA ASN A 200 4.87 1.09 -14.21
C ASN A 200 5.39 -0.12 -13.43
N LEU A 201 6.58 -0.01 -12.84
CA LEU A 201 7.17 -1.07 -12.03
C LEU A 201 6.42 -1.23 -10.72
N GLU A 202 5.99 -0.14 -10.08
CA GLU A 202 5.09 -0.21 -8.91
C GLU A 202 3.75 -0.86 -9.29
N LEU A 203 3.18 -0.51 -10.45
CA LEU A 203 1.98 -1.17 -10.97
C LEU A 203 2.21 -2.66 -11.26
N PHE A 204 3.41 -3.06 -11.69
CA PHE A 204 3.77 -4.45 -11.95
C PHE A 204 4.01 -5.26 -10.67
N LEU A 205 4.82 -4.72 -9.75
CA LEU A 205 5.16 -5.32 -8.46
C LEU A 205 3.94 -5.44 -7.54
N TYR A 206 3.10 -4.41 -7.51
CA TYR A 206 2.01 -4.26 -6.52
C TYR A 206 0.61 -4.35 -7.15
N GLY A 207 0.50 -4.39 -8.48
CA GLY A 207 -0.79 -4.50 -9.18
C GLY A 207 -1.26 -5.91 -9.49
N SER A 208 -0.38 -6.93 -9.46
CA SER A 208 -0.77 -8.33 -9.75
C SER A 208 -0.58 -9.33 -8.60
N GLN A 209 -0.01 -8.94 -7.46
CA GLN A 209 0.16 -9.83 -6.31
C GLN A 209 0.11 -9.02 -4.99
N PHE A 210 -0.88 -9.33 -4.16
CA PHE A 210 -1.08 -8.94 -2.75
C PHE A 210 -1.69 -7.57 -2.40
N GLY A 211 -2.80 -7.67 -1.65
CA GLY A 211 -3.48 -6.59 -0.92
C GLY A 211 -4.96 -6.95 -0.72
N SER A 212 -5.28 -7.88 0.18
CA SER A 212 -6.67 -8.10 0.57
C SER A 212 -7.12 -6.92 1.43
N VAL A 213 -8.07 -6.14 0.93
CA VAL A 213 -8.74 -5.10 1.71
C VAL A 213 -9.91 -5.76 2.41
N SER A 214 -9.91 -5.78 3.74
CA SER A 214 -11.04 -6.27 4.53
C SER A 214 -11.65 -5.14 5.36
N ALA A 215 -12.96 -5.18 5.57
CA ALA A 215 -13.67 -4.17 6.34
C ALA A 215 -13.97 -4.64 7.77
N GLN A 216 -13.67 -3.81 8.77
CA GLN A 216 -14.06 -4.00 10.16
C GLN A 216 -15.29 -3.14 10.44
N VAL A 217 -16.49 -3.73 10.39
CA VAL A 217 -17.79 -3.02 10.42
C VAL A 217 -18.77 -3.67 11.40
N SER A 218 -19.83 -2.95 11.77
CA SER A 218 -20.87 -3.42 12.69
C SER A 218 -21.73 -4.55 12.10
N GLU A 219 -22.38 -5.34 12.96
CA GLU A 219 -23.39 -6.33 12.53
C GLU A 219 -24.54 -5.68 11.73
N ASP A 220 -24.87 -4.43 12.06
CA ASP A 220 -25.84 -3.60 11.33
C ASP A 220 -25.46 -3.38 9.86
N VAL A 221 -24.17 -3.34 9.53
CA VAL A 221 -23.69 -3.30 8.14
C VAL A 221 -23.69 -4.71 7.54
N LEU A 222 -23.19 -5.70 8.29
CA LEU A 222 -23.03 -7.08 7.81
C LEU A 222 -24.35 -7.75 7.41
N LYS A 223 -25.49 -7.37 8.01
CA LYS A 223 -26.82 -7.89 7.63
C LYS A 223 -27.17 -7.64 6.16
N TYR A 224 -26.54 -6.65 5.52
CA TYR A 224 -26.75 -6.33 4.10
C TYR A 224 -25.77 -7.05 3.16
N GLY A 225 -24.85 -7.87 3.66
CA GLY A 225 -23.72 -8.42 2.88
C GLY A 225 -24.13 -9.12 1.58
N THR A 226 -25.23 -9.88 1.57
CA THR A 226 -25.75 -10.52 0.35
C THR A 226 -26.21 -9.51 -0.69
N LEU A 227 -26.91 -8.45 -0.26
CA LEU A 227 -27.38 -7.40 -1.16
C LEU A 227 -26.21 -6.56 -1.68
N VAL A 228 -25.25 -6.22 -0.81
CA VAL A 228 -24.03 -5.50 -1.18
C VAL A 228 -23.28 -6.24 -2.29
N LYS A 229 -23.05 -7.56 -2.13
CA LYS A 229 -22.39 -8.39 -3.17
C LYS A 229 -23.14 -8.37 -4.49
N LYS A 230 -24.46 -8.56 -4.45
CA LYS A 230 -25.33 -8.52 -5.64
C LYS A 230 -25.26 -7.17 -6.36
N CYS A 231 -25.29 -6.07 -5.62
CA CYS A 231 -25.16 -4.73 -6.19
C CYS A 231 -23.74 -4.48 -6.73
N ALA A 232 -22.70 -4.93 -6.04
CA ALA A 232 -21.31 -4.80 -6.48
C ALA A 232 -21.08 -5.54 -7.81
N GLU A 233 -21.62 -6.75 -7.94
CA GLU A 233 -21.61 -7.52 -9.19
C GLU A 233 -22.36 -6.80 -10.31
N LYS A 234 -23.57 -6.28 -10.02
CA LYS A 234 -24.39 -5.54 -10.99
C LYS A 234 -23.64 -4.35 -11.60
N TYR A 235 -22.81 -3.67 -10.82
CA TYR A 235 -22.08 -2.47 -11.24
C TYR A 235 -20.59 -2.72 -11.53
N GLY A 236 -20.15 -3.98 -11.61
CA GLY A 236 -18.80 -4.34 -12.05
C GLY A 236 -17.68 -4.01 -11.06
N ILE A 237 -17.99 -3.94 -9.76
CA ILE A 237 -17.05 -3.61 -8.69
C ILE A 237 -17.03 -4.69 -7.59
N SER A 238 -17.19 -5.96 -7.95
CA SER A 238 -17.27 -7.10 -7.01
C SER A 238 -16.09 -7.17 -6.02
N ASN A 239 -14.90 -6.75 -6.45
CA ASN A 239 -13.68 -6.70 -5.64
C ASN A 239 -13.66 -5.55 -4.61
N PHE A 240 -14.67 -4.68 -4.58
CA PHE A 240 -14.79 -3.56 -3.64
C PHE A 240 -15.84 -3.80 -2.54
N THR A 241 -16.29 -5.04 -2.33
CA THR A 241 -17.31 -5.39 -1.32
C THR A 241 -16.97 -4.83 0.07
N ASP A 242 -15.72 -4.98 0.52
CA ASP A 242 -15.25 -4.43 1.79
C ASP A 242 -15.22 -2.90 1.82
N VAL A 243 -14.83 -2.26 0.71
CA VAL A 243 -14.89 -0.80 0.58
C VAL A 243 -16.33 -0.29 0.69
N ILE A 244 -17.30 -0.98 0.06
CA ILE A 244 -18.73 -0.63 0.15
C ILE A 244 -19.20 -0.72 1.61
N ASN A 245 -18.82 -1.78 2.33
CA ASN A 245 -19.17 -1.95 3.73
C ASN A 245 -18.56 -0.83 4.60
N ALA A 246 -17.30 -0.45 4.37
CA ALA A 246 -16.66 0.64 5.09
C ALA A 246 -17.30 2.00 4.80
N VAL A 247 -17.73 2.25 3.55
CA VAL A 247 -18.52 3.44 3.19
C VAL A 247 -19.84 3.44 3.97
N MET A 248 -20.62 2.35 3.95
CA MET A 248 -21.86 2.24 4.72
C MET A 248 -21.64 2.47 6.22
N MET A 249 -20.54 1.94 6.76
CA MET A 249 -20.15 2.12 8.15
C MET A 249 -19.86 3.58 8.48
N ALA A 250 -19.14 4.30 7.61
CA ALA A 250 -18.84 5.72 7.77
C ALA A 250 -20.07 6.62 7.62
N GLU A 251 -21.04 6.24 6.77
CA GLU A 251 -22.24 7.02 6.50
C GLU A 251 -23.30 6.90 7.59
N SER A 252 -23.65 5.68 8.00
CA SER A 252 -24.73 5.48 8.98
C SER A 252 -24.45 4.41 10.03
N GLY A 253 -23.35 3.65 9.86
CA GLY A 253 -23.10 2.46 10.67
C GLY A 253 -24.08 1.32 10.37
N GLY A 254 -24.74 1.31 9.20
CA GLY A 254 -25.75 0.32 8.81
C GLY A 254 -27.14 0.54 9.43
N ARG A 255 -27.38 1.74 10.00
CA ARG A 255 -28.63 2.09 10.68
C ARG A 255 -29.46 3.06 9.85
N GLY A 256 -30.76 3.09 10.14
CA GLY A 256 -31.74 3.91 9.43
C GLY A 256 -32.14 3.33 8.08
N THR A 257 -32.78 4.15 7.26
CA THR A 257 -33.30 3.75 5.94
C THR A 257 -32.44 4.24 4.78
N ASP A 258 -31.67 5.31 4.97
CA ASP A 258 -30.69 5.78 3.99
C ASP A 258 -29.28 5.37 4.42
N VAL A 259 -29.02 4.07 4.41
CA VAL A 259 -27.81 3.45 4.99
C VAL A 259 -26.51 3.81 4.26
N MET A 260 -26.58 4.23 3.00
CA MET A 260 -25.44 4.73 2.22
C MET A 260 -25.42 6.27 2.12
N GLN A 261 -26.33 6.97 2.81
CA GLN A 261 -26.57 8.42 2.68
C GLN A 261 -26.65 8.89 1.21
N ALA A 262 -27.33 8.11 0.39
CA ALA A 262 -27.35 8.28 -1.07
C ALA A 262 -28.53 9.14 -1.55
N SER A 263 -29.31 9.76 -0.65
CA SER A 263 -30.48 10.56 -1.02
C SER A 263 -30.14 11.70 -2.00
N GLU A 264 -29.00 12.34 -1.80
CA GLU A 264 -28.55 13.50 -2.60
C GLU A 264 -27.88 13.08 -3.92
N CYS A 265 -27.60 11.79 -4.12
CA CYS A 265 -26.87 11.34 -5.31
C CYS A 265 -27.71 11.48 -6.61
N PRO A 266 -27.05 11.60 -7.78
CA PRO A 266 -27.76 11.74 -9.06
C PRO A 266 -28.68 10.55 -9.39
N TYR A 267 -28.34 9.36 -8.91
CA TYR A 267 -29.05 8.11 -9.19
C TYR A 267 -30.31 7.90 -8.35
N ASN A 268 -30.54 8.72 -7.32
CA ASN A 268 -31.81 8.70 -6.62
C ASN A 268 -32.90 9.35 -7.48
N THR A 269 -33.76 8.53 -8.08
CA THR A 269 -34.91 8.96 -8.89
C THR A 269 -36.26 8.74 -8.19
N LYS A 270 -36.28 8.03 -7.06
CA LYS A 270 -37.51 7.58 -6.38
C LYS A 270 -37.88 8.40 -5.14
N TYR A 271 -36.89 8.90 -4.40
CA TYR A 271 -37.11 9.55 -3.11
C TYR A 271 -36.64 11.02 -3.13
N SER A 272 -37.01 11.76 -2.08
CA SER A 272 -36.54 13.14 -1.88
C SER A 272 -35.01 13.21 -1.93
N LYS A 273 -34.48 14.24 -2.61
CA LYS A 273 -33.04 14.54 -2.65
C LYS A 273 -32.55 15.37 -1.46
N LYS A 274 -33.31 15.41 -0.37
CA LYS A 274 -32.86 16.00 0.89
C LYS A 274 -32.10 14.94 1.70
N PRO A 275 -31.20 15.33 2.62
CA PRO A 275 -30.56 14.39 3.54
C PRO A 275 -31.57 13.46 4.21
N ASN A 276 -31.30 12.15 4.24
CA ASN A 276 -32.20 11.10 4.75
C ASN A 276 -33.56 10.99 4.03
N GLY A 277 -33.67 11.42 2.77
CA GLY A 277 -34.88 11.33 1.98
C GLY A 277 -35.27 9.91 1.55
N ILE A 278 -34.31 8.98 1.45
CA ILE A 278 -34.55 7.58 1.12
C ILE A 278 -35.12 6.84 2.34
N THR A 279 -36.31 6.25 2.18
CA THR A 279 -37.00 5.49 3.23
C THR A 279 -36.90 3.97 3.05
N ASN A 280 -36.06 3.50 2.12
CA ASN A 280 -35.83 2.08 1.85
C ASN A 280 -34.32 1.78 1.79
N ALA A 281 -33.84 0.96 2.72
CA ALA A 281 -32.42 0.62 2.85
C ALA A 281 -31.86 -0.14 1.64
N GLU A 282 -32.63 -1.05 1.05
CA GLU A 282 -32.19 -1.81 -0.13
C GLU A 282 -31.97 -0.89 -1.33
N TYR A 283 -32.88 0.07 -1.52
CA TYR A 283 -32.75 1.08 -2.56
C TYR A 283 -31.57 2.02 -2.29
N SER A 284 -31.36 2.46 -1.03
CA SER A 284 -30.18 3.25 -0.63
C SER A 284 -28.88 2.53 -0.99
N ILE A 285 -28.80 1.22 -0.73
CA ILE A 285 -27.65 0.38 -1.11
C ILE A 285 -27.49 0.33 -2.62
N GLU A 286 -28.56 0.07 -3.37
CA GLU A 286 -28.47 -0.03 -4.83
C GLU A 286 -27.96 1.26 -5.47
N VAL A 287 -28.52 2.42 -5.11
CA VAL A 287 -28.10 3.70 -5.69
C VAL A 287 -26.75 4.17 -5.16
N GLY A 288 -26.43 3.90 -3.88
CA GLY A 288 -25.14 4.21 -3.29
C GLY A 288 -24.00 3.41 -3.93
N VAL A 289 -24.18 2.10 -4.13
CA VAL A 289 -23.18 1.25 -4.79
C VAL A 289 -23.00 1.65 -6.26
N HIS A 290 -24.08 1.99 -6.97
CA HIS A 290 -23.98 2.53 -8.33
C HIS A 290 -23.14 3.82 -8.35
N TYR A 291 -23.42 4.73 -7.42
CA TYR A 291 -22.73 6.00 -7.35
C TYR A 291 -21.24 5.84 -6.98
N LEU A 292 -20.91 4.92 -6.07
CA LEU A 292 -19.52 4.59 -5.74
C LEU A 292 -18.78 3.97 -6.94
N ALA A 293 -19.44 3.10 -7.72
CA ALA A 293 -18.85 2.52 -8.93
C ALA A 293 -18.45 3.61 -9.94
N ASP A 294 -19.28 4.63 -10.10
CA ASP A 294 -18.96 5.79 -10.94
C ASP A 294 -17.81 6.63 -10.40
N CYS A 295 -17.75 6.82 -9.08
CA CYS A 295 -16.63 7.51 -8.44
C CYS A 295 -15.31 6.75 -8.67
N LEU A 296 -15.32 5.43 -8.49
CA LEU A 296 -14.18 4.55 -8.74
C LEU A 296 -13.72 4.63 -10.20
N LYS A 297 -14.67 4.58 -11.14
CA LYS A 297 -14.40 4.74 -12.58
C LYS A 297 -13.83 6.12 -12.90
N GLY A 298 -14.40 7.19 -12.34
CA GLY A 298 -13.93 8.56 -12.54
C GLY A 298 -12.50 8.78 -12.01
N ALA A 299 -12.14 8.11 -10.92
CA ALA A 299 -10.80 8.13 -10.34
C ALA A 299 -9.82 7.14 -11.01
N GLY A 300 -10.29 6.30 -11.94
CA GLY A 300 -9.50 5.23 -12.54
C GLY A 300 -9.06 4.13 -11.57
N CYS A 301 -9.80 3.95 -10.46
CA CYS A 301 -9.54 2.96 -9.43
C CYS A 301 -10.13 1.60 -9.83
N THR A 302 -9.28 0.61 -10.07
CA THR A 302 -9.67 -0.74 -10.51
C THR A 302 -9.49 -1.80 -9.43
N ALA A 303 -8.74 -1.49 -8.37
CA ALA A 303 -8.51 -2.38 -7.24
C ALA A 303 -8.52 -1.62 -5.91
N PRO A 304 -9.02 -2.22 -4.81
CA PRO A 304 -9.16 -1.53 -3.53
C PRO A 304 -7.80 -1.21 -2.87
N ASN A 305 -6.72 -1.89 -3.24
CA ASN A 305 -5.37 -1.60 -2.76
C ASN A 305 -4.70 -0.40 -3.48
N GLN A 306 -5.32 0.18 -4.51
CA GLN A 306 -4.84 1.42 -5.15
C GLN A 306 -5.20 2.63 -4.27
N THR A 307 -4.56 2.75 -3.13
CA THR A 307 -4.95 3.69 -2.04
C THR A 307 -5.10 5.13 -2.51
N GLU A 308 -4.25 5.63 -3.39
CA GLU A 308 -4.37 7.00 -3.93
C GLU A 308 -5.65 7.20 -4.77
N LYS A 309 -5.92 6.26 -5.69
CA LYS A 309 -7.10 6.30 -6.56
C LYS A 309 -8.38 6.00 -5.80
N LEU A 310 -8.30 5.11 -4.81
CA LEU A 310 -9.39 4.82 -3.89
C LEU A 310 -9.72 6.06 -3.04
N SER A 311 -8.73 6.75 -2.48
CA SER A 311 -8.94 7.99 -1.73
C SER A 311 -9.63 9.06 -2.59
N LEU A 312 -9.22 9.21 -3.84
CA LEU A 312 -9.86 10.12 -4.79
C LEU A 312 -11.32 9.75 -5.07
N ALA A 313 -11.61 8.47 -5.30
CA ALA A 313 -12.97 7.98 -5.50
C ALA A 313 -13.85 8.21 -4.26
N LEU A 314 -13.35 7.88 -3.07
CA LEU A 314 -14.08 8.06 -1.81
C LEU A 314 -14.40 9.53 -1.54
N GLN A 315 -13.44 10.43 -1.76
CA GLN A 315 -13.72 11.85 -1.61
C GLN A 315 -14.68 12.37 -2.68
N GLY A 316 -14.66 11.79 -3.89
CA GLY A 316 -15.67 12.03 -4.92
C GLY A 316 -17.07 11.54 -4.53
N TYR A 317 -17.18 10.42 -3.81
CA TYR A 317 -18.44 9.96 -3.24
C TYR A 317 -19.00 11.01 -2.26
N ASN A 318 -18.15 11.59 -1.41
CA ASN A 318 -18.54 12.61 -0.44
C ASN A 318 -18.90 13.98 -1.05
N TYR A 319 -18.16 14.43 -2.07
CA TYR A 319 -18.29 15.77 -2.63
C TYR A 319 -19.00 15.86 -3.99
N GLY A 320 -19.28 14.74 -4.64
CA GLY A 320 -19.67 14.77 -6.04
C GLY A 320 -18.53 14.40 -6.98
N ASN A 321 -18.86 13.75 -8.09
CA ASN A 321 -17.90 13.45 -9.18
C ASN A 321 -17.17 14.69 -9.73
N GLY A 322 -17.72 15.90 -9.54
CA GLY A 322 -17.04 17.16 -9.91
C GLY A 322 -15.73 17.38 -9.15
N TYR A 323 -15.62 16.88 -7.91
CA TYR A 323 -14.37 16.95 -7.14
C TYR A 323 -13.27 16.12 -7.79
N ILE A 324 -13.58 14.92 -8.31
CA ILE A 324 -12.59 14.02 -8.93
C ILE A 324 -11.88 14.73 -10.08
N SER A 325 -12.64 15.30 -11.01
CA SER A 325 -12.08 16.02 -12.16
C SER A 325 -11.29 17.27 -11.72
N TRP A 326 -11.81 18.02 -10.74
CA TRP A 326 -11.13 19.20 -10.21
C TRP A 326 -9.78 18.85 -9.55
N ALA A 327 -9.75 17.79 -8.74
CA ALA A 327 -8.57 17.35 -8.02
C ALA A 327 -7.49 16.82 -8.98
N ILE A 328 -7.87 16.03 -9.99
CA ILE A 328 -6.96 15.57 -11.04
C ILE A 328 -6.39 16.76 -11.82
N GLN A 329 -7.24 17.68 -12.29
CA GLN A 329 -6.81 18.80 -13.14
C GLN A 329 -5.89 19.79 -12.40
N LYS A 330 -6.16 20.03 -11.11
CA LYS A 330 -5.46 21.07 -10.35
C LYS A 330 -4.28 20.53 -9.52
N TYR A 331 -4.33 19.26 -9.08
CA TYR A 331 -3.34 18.68 -8.17
C TYR A 331 -2.85 17.29 -8.59
N GLY A 332 -3.32 16.73 -9.71
CA GLY A 332 -2.98 15.37 -10.14
C GLY A 332 -3.66 14.25 -9.34
N GLY A 333 -4.43 14.56 -8.29
CA GLY A 333 -5.06 13.54 -7.45
C GLY A 333 -5.60 14.07 -6.12
N TYR A 334 -5.91 13.15 -5.20
CA TYR A 334 -6.44 13.47 -3.88
C TYR A 334 -5.34 13.87 -2.89
N THR A 335 -5.61 14.90 -2.08
CA THR A 335 -4.93 15.14 -0.80
C THR A 335 -5.97 15.67 0.20
N GLU A 336 -5.77 15.44 1.51
CA GLU A 336 -6.68 16.02 2.52
C GLU A 336 -6.68 17.57 2.44
N ALA A 337 -5.53 18.17 2.09
CA ALA A 337 -5.39 19.62 1.91
C ALA A 337 -6.28 20.16 0.77
N ASN A 338 -6.29 19.50 -0.40
CA ASN A 338 -7.13 19.94 -1.51
C ASN A 338 -8.62 19.62 -1.29
N ALA A 339 -8.96 18.58 -0.52
CA ALA A 339 -10.33 18.32 -0.07
C ALA A 339 -10.84 19.45 0.84
N GLN A 340 -10.00 19.91 1.78
CA GLN A 340 -10.28 21.06 2.63
C GLN A 340 -10.45 22.34 1.82
N GLU A 341 -9.60 22.57 0.81
CA GLU A 341 -9.71 23.71 -0.10
C GLU A 341 -11.03 23.67 -0.89
N PHE A 342 -11.36 22.52 -1.48
CA PHE A 342 -12.59 22.35 -2.25
C PHE A 342 -13.84 22.62 -1.39
N SER A 343 -13.85 22.13 -0.15
CA SER A 343 -14.92 22.42 0.81
C SER A 343 -15.10 23.92 1.04
N ARG A 344 -14.01 24.67 1.24
CA ARG A 344 -14.06 26.13 1.44
C ARG A 344 -14.57 26.86 0.21
N ILE A 345 -14.14 26.44 -0.98
CA ILE A 345 -14.61 26.99 -2.26
C ILE A 345 -16.13 26.79 -2.37
N MET A 346 -16.62 25.59 -2.09
CA MET A 346 -18.05 25.27 -2.21
C MET A 346 -18.91 25.94 -1.14
N GLN A 347 -18.43 26.06 0.10
CA GLN A 347 -19.07 26.85 1.17
C GLN A 347 -19.28 28.30 0.73
N LYS A 348 -18.22 28.95 0.20
CA LYS A 348 -18.30 30.33 -0.29
C LYS A 348 -19.23 30.45 -1.49
N LYS A 349 -19.19 29.49 -2.43
CA LYS A 349 -20.01 29.49 -3.65
C LYS A 349 -21.50 29.30 -3.37
N LEU A 350 -21.84 28.46 -2.40
CA LEU A 350 -23.23 28.11 -2.08
C LEU A 350 -23.81 28.90 -0.90
N GLY A 351 -22.97 29.66 -0.18
CA GLY A 351 -23.38 30.35 1.05
C GLY A 351 -23.68 29.39 2.20
N TRP A 352 -23.06 28.20 2.21
CA TRP A 352 -23.29 27.17 3.22
C TRP A 352 -22.22 27.22 4.31
N SER A 353 -22.61 26.94 5.56
CA SER A 353 -21.70 26.86 6.71
C SER A 353 -20.79 25.63 6.68
N ARG A 354 -21.15 24.61 5.90
CA ARG A 354 -20.38 23.37 5.71
C ARG A 354 -20.69 22.77 4.35
N TYR A 355 -19.69 22.16 3.73
CA TYR A 355 -19.85 21.38 2.50
C TYR A 355 -19.09 20.06 2.65
N GLY A 356 -19.84 18.95 2.70
CA GLY A 356 -19.39 17.59 2.98
C GLY A 356 -18.39 17.46 4.14
N ASN A 357 -17.45 16.53 4.00
CA ASN A 357 -16.44 16.20 5.01
C ASN A 357 -15.04 16.12 4.37
N PRO A 358 -14.12 17.08 4.66
CA PRO A 358 -12.75 17.03 4.16
C PRO A 358 -11.95 15.82 4.63
N LYS A 359 -12.35 15.21 5.75
CA LYS A 359 -11.72 14.03 6.36
C LYS A 359 -12.45 12.73 6.03
N TYR A 360 -13.24 12.72 4.94
CA TYR A 360 -14.09 11.59 4.60
C TYR A 360 -13.28 10.32 4.32
N VAL A 361 -12.18 10.45 3.56
CA VAL A 361 -11.28 9.32 3.30
C VAL A 361 -10.78 8.70 4.60
N SER A 362 -10.29 9.51 5.54
CA SER A 362 -9.83 9.05 6.86
C SER A 362 -10.95 8.41 7.69
N ALA A 363 -12.18 8.88 7.55
CA ALA A 363 -13.35 8.27 8.21
C ALA A 363 -13.69 6.88 7.65
N VAL A 364 -13.58 6.68 6.32
CA VAL A 364 -13.79 5.37 5.68
C VAL A 364 -12.62 4.43 5.97
N TYR A 365 -11.38 4.93 5.84
CA TYR A 365 -10.16 4.13 6.02
C TYR A 365 -10.01 3.59 7.44
N ARG A 366 -10.60 4.23 8.45
CA ARG A 366 -10.68 3.68 9.82
C ARG A 366 -11.27 2.27 9.86
N TYR A 367 -12.15 1.94 8.92
CA TYR A 367 -12.80 0.64 8.85
C TYR A 367 -12.17 -0.30 7.83
N LEU A 368 -11.13 0.14 7.10
CA LEU A 368 -10.43 -0.68 6.12
C LEU A 368 -9.09 -1.17 6.66
N VAL A 369 -8.94 -2.49 6.68
CA VAL A 369 -7.69 -3.17 6.98
C VAL A 369 -7.07 -3.59 5.66
N PHE A 370 -6.01 -2.89 5.28
CA PHE A 370 -5.19 -3.24 4.12
C PHE A 370 -4.21 -4.32 4.58
N SER A 371 -4.53 -5.55 4.24
CA SER A 371 -3.74 -6.69 4.66
C SER A 371 -2.99 -7.29 3.49
N SER A 372 -1.72 -7.57 3.71
CA SER A 372 -1.08 -8.75 3.15
C SER A 372 -1.68 -10.00 3.85
N ASN A 373 -2.96 -10.29 3.57
CA ASN A 373 -3.80 -11.39 4.10
C ASN A 373 -4.18 -11.32 5.61
N GLY A 374 -5.49 -11.22 5.88
CA GLY A 374 -6.09 -10.94 7.19
C GLY A 374 -5.58 -11.76 8.39
N LYS A 375 -5.46 -11.10 9.55
CA LYS A 375 -4.81 -11.54 10.80
C LYS A 375 -3.41 -12.11 10.57
N TRP A 376 -2.42 -11.38 11.07
CA TRP A 376 -1.03 -11.85 11.08
C TRP A 376 -0.92 -13.16 11.89
N GLY A 377 0.06 -13.98 11.56
CA GLY A 377 0.37 -15.19 12.31
C GLY A 377 0.76 -14.88 13.76
N SER A 378 0.75 -15.91 14.59
CA SER A 378 1.19 -15.82 15.98
C SER A 378 2.72 -15.70 16.06
N PRO A 379 3.28 -14.79 16.90
CA PRO A 379 4.72 -14.74 17.15
C PRO A 379 5.23 -16.00 17.88
N PHE A 380 4.33 -16.76 18.51
CA PHE A 380 4.61 -18.01 19.21
C PHE A 380 3.65 -19.11 18.74
N VAL A 381 3.92 -19.69 17.58
CA VAL A 381 3.09 -20.73 16.96
C VAL A 381 2.77 -21.85 17.96
N GLY A 382 1.48 -22.13 18.14
CA GLY A 382 0.98 -23.17 19.04
C GLY A 382 1.04 -22.81 20.54
N LYS A 383 1.29 -21.55 20.90
CA LYS A 383 1.32 -21.09 22.30
C LYS A 383 0.33 -19.95 22.52
N ASP A 384 -0.27 -19.94 23.71
CA ASP A 384 -1.09 -18.82 24.18
C ASP A 384 -0.19 -17.67 24.64
N TRP A 385 0.22 -16.84 23.69
CA TRP A 385 1.03 -15.66 23.97
C TRP A 385 0.22 -14.56 24.69
N ASN A 386 -1.11 -14.58 24.57
CA ASN A 386 -1.99 -13.53 25.07
C ASN A 386 -2.02 -13.51 26.61
N SER A 387 -2.01 -14.69 27.25
CA SER A 387 -1.87 -14.82 28.72
C SER A 387 -0.46 -14.52 29.24
N ARG A 388 0.50 -14.28 28.35
CA ARG A 388 1.92 -14.04 28.66
C ARG A 388 2.36 -12.61 28.38
N VAL A 389 1.43 -11.72 28.02
CA VAL A 389 1.71 -10.28 27.87
C VAL A 389 2.12 -9.72 29.23
N SER A 390 3.36 -9.25 29.34
CA SER A 390 3.90 -8.63 30.55
C SER A 390 3.75 -7.11 30.52
N SER A 391 3.64 -6.51 29.33
CA SER A 391 3.34 -5.09 29.19
C SER A 391 2.65 -4.76 27.88
N ASP A 392 1.63 -3.94 27.96
CA ASP A 392 0.85 -3.42 26.83
C ASP A 392 1.49 -2.22 26.15
N PHE A 393 1.10 -2.00 24.89
CA PHE A 393 1.36 -0.77 24.14
C PHE A 393 0.67 0.42 24.79
N GLY A 394 1.34 1.58 24.79
CA GLY A 394 0.79 2.83 25.31
C GLY A 394 1.45 3.32 26.60
N TRP A 395 0.81 4.28 27.27
CA TRP A 395 1.36 4.93 28.47
C TRP A 395 1.46 3.97 29.65
N ARG A 396 2.67 3.79 30.18
CA ARG A 396 2.95 2.99 31.38
C ARG A 396 3.95 3.68 32.30
N THR A 397 4.12 3.13 33.50
CA THR A 397 5.27 3.44 34.35
C THR A 397 6.46 2.63 33.86
N ASP A 398 7.55 3.30 33.51
CA ASP A 398 8.81 2.71 33.07
C ASP A 398 9.35 1.79 34.18
N PRO A 399 9.53 0.49 33.91
CA PRO A 399 9.90 -0.49 34.93
C PRO A 399 11.32 -0.34 35.45
N LEU A 400 12.18 0.47 34.81
CA LEU A 400 13.57 0.65 35.20
C LEU A 400 13.81 1.91 36.03
N ASN A 401 13.04 2.98 35.81
CA ASN A 401 13.26 4.26 36.48
C ASN A 401 12.00 4.83 37.17
N GLY A 402 10.86 4.17 37.06
CA GLY A 402 9.61 4.57 37.75
C GLY A 402 8.91 5.80 37.16
N LYS A 403 9.40 6.37 36.05
CA LYS A 403 8.79 7.53 35.40
C LYS A 403 7.73 7.11 34.39
N LYS A 404 6.81 8.01 34.04
CA LYS A 404 5.83 7.73 32.98
C LYS A 404 6.52 7.72 31.61
N ALA A 405 6.33 6.65 30.84
CA ALA A 405 6.87 6.48 29.49
C ALA A 405 5.81 5.89 28.56
N PHE A 406 5.91 6.20 27.26
CA PHE A 406 5.09 5.56 26.25
C PHE A 406 5.77 4.27 25.79
N HIS A 407 5.02 3.18 25.77
CA HIS A 407 5.50 1.89 25.32
C HIS A 407 5.11 1.64 23.87
N GLU A 408 6.14 1.51 23.05
CA GLU A 408 6.12 1.49 21.59
C GLU A 408 5.80 0.11 20.97
N GLY A 409 5.49 -0.87 21.82
CA GLY A 409 5.20 -2.23 21.37
C GLY A 409 4.45 -3.06 22.40
N LEU A 410 4.51 -4.36 22.22
CA LEU A 410 3.89 -5.36 23.09
C LEU A 410 4.98 -6.29 23.65
N ASP A 411 5.08 -6.36 24.98
CA ASP A 411 6.06 -7.21 25.65
C ASP A 411 5.42 -8.56 26.02
N ILE A 412 5.96 -9.66 25.49
CA ILE A 412 5.42 -11.02 25.67
C ILE A 412 6.48 -11.91 26.34
N ALA A 413 6.20 -12.36 27.57
CA ALA A 413 7.14 -13.08 28.42
C ALA A 413 7.21 -14.58 28.10
N TYR A 414 8.37 -15.00 27.58
CA TYR A 414 8.74 -16.40 27.39
C TYR A 414 10.20 -16.64 27.82
N PRO A 415 10.57 -17.88 28.20
CA PRO A 415 11.95 -18.20 28.54
C PRO A 415 12.92 -17.94 27.38
N THR A 416 14.15 -17.51 27.71
CA THR A 416 15.26 -17.39 26.76
C THR A 416 15.40 -18.64 25.91
N GLY A 417 15.62 -18.49 24.61
CA GLY A 417 15.72 -19.58 23.64
C GLY A 417 14.38 -19.99 23.00
N THR A 418 13.24 -19.49 23.50
CA THR A 418 11.93 -19.74 22.86
C THR A 418 11.92 -19.14 21.45
N LYS A 419 11.55 -19.93 20.44
CA LYS A 419 11.49 -19.46 19.04
C LYS A 419 10.43 -18.36 18.87
N ILE A 420 10.85 -17.29 18.21
CA ILE A 420 10.02 -16.18 17.73
C ILE A 420 9.76 -16.42 16.25
N HIS A 421 8.49 -16.36 15.85
CA HIS A 421 8.05 -16.55 14.48
C HIS A 421 7.59 -15.24 13.84
N ALA A 422 7.80 -15.12 12.54
CA ALA A 422 7.34 -13.98 11.76
C ALA A 422 5.80 -13.93 11.78
N VAL A 423 5.25 -12.78 12.16
CA VAL A 423 3.80 -12.56 12.21
C VAL A 423 3.25 -12.24 10.83
N SER A 424 4.07 -11.68 9.94
CA SER A 424 3.74 -11.51 8.54
C SER A 424 4.94 -11.92 7.68
N GLY A 425 4.66 -12.35 6.45
CA GLY A 425 5.66 -12.48 5.41
C GLY A 425 6.24 -11.11 5.05
N GLY A 426 7.46 -11.10 4.55
CA GLY A 426 8.16 -9.87 4.23
C GLY A 426 9.64 -10.08 3.94
N VAL A 427 10.40 -9.00 3.91
CA VAL A 427 11.85 -9.00 3.75
C VAL A 427 12.49 -8.44 5.01
N VAL A 428 13.50 -9.12 5.53
CA VAL A 428 14.27 -8.65 6.68
C VAL A 428 15.06 -7.40 6.27
N THR A 429 14.66 -6.24 6.77
CA THR A 429 15.28 -4.95 6.44
C THR A 429 16.44 -4.60 7.37
N SER A 430 16.42 -5.09 8.62
CA SER A 430 17.55 -4.93 9.53
C SER A 430 17.76 -6.15 10.43
N VAL A 431 19.04 -6.39 10.75
CA VAL A 431 19.49 -7.32 11.79
C VAL A 431 20.56 -6.56 12.57
N VAL A 432 20.29 -6.30 13.85
CA VAL A 432 21.16 -5.49 14.70
C VAL A 432 21.54 -6.29 15.93
N TYR A 433 22.81 -6.22 16.31
CA TYR A 433 23.35 -6.78 17.55
C TYR A 433 23.79 -5.65 18.48
N SER A 434 22.91 -5.25 19.41
CA SER A 434 23.22 -4.24 20.43
C SER A 434 23.08 -4.78 21.85
N LYS A 435 23.80 -4.17 22.81
CA LYS A 435 23.64 -4.39 24.25
C LYS A 435 22.74 -3.34 24.92
N THR A 436 22.35 -2.29 24.21
CA THR A 436 21.51 -1.19 24.70
C THR A 436 20.20 -1.10 23.90
N GLY A 437 19.26 -0.25 24.33
CA GLY A 437 17.98 -0.04 23.63
C GLY A 437 17.20 -1.34 23.42
N TYR A 438 16.76 -1.62 22.19
CA TYR A 438 16.07 -2.86 21.79
C TYR A 438 16.93 -4.14 21.84
N GLY A 439 18.23 -4.03 22.16
CA GLY A 439 19.12 -5.17 22.19
C GLY A 439 19.34 -5.77 20.80
N HIS A 440 19.48 -7.10 20.73
CA HIS A 440 19.54 -7.79 19.45
C HIS A 440 18.13 -7.83 18.85
N HIS A 441 17.98 -7.36 17.61
CA HIS A 441 16.67 -7.22 17.01
C HIS A 441 16.66 -7.37 15.48
N VAL A 442 15.47 -7.65 14.96
CA VAL A 442 15.18 -7.83 13.54
C VAL A 442 14.03 -6.90 13.15
N ARG A 443 14.16 -6.18 12.04
CA ARG A 443 13.04 -5.51 11.38
C ARG A 443 12.68 -6.20 10.08
N VAL A 444 11.38 -6.30 9.83
CA VAL A 444 10.80 -6.92 8.63
C VAL A 444 9.89 -5.91 7.96
N ASP A 445 10.14 -5.60 6.69
CA ASP A 445 9.19 -4.89 5.84
C ASP A 445 8.19 -5.89 5.28
N CYS A 446 6.92 -5.69 5.61
CA CYS A 446 5.81 -6.54 5.20
C CYS A 446 5.08 -5.99 3.97
N GLY A 447 5.56 -4.89 3.39
CA GLY A 447 4.95 -4.16 2.29
C GLY A 447 3.89 -3.16 2.75
N ASN A 448 3.48 -2.27 1.84
CA ASN A 448 2.40 -1.28 2.06
C ASN A 448 2.62 -0.37 3.29
N GLY A 449 3.87 0.02 3.53
CA GLY A 449 4.24 0.89 4.65
C GLY A 449 4.21 0.21 6.02
N VAL A 450 4.11 -1.12 6.07
CA VAL A 450 4.11 -1.90 7.31
C VAL A 450 5.51 -2.40 7.63
N THR A 451 5.98 -2.13 8.84
CA THR A 451 7.22 -2.70 9.37
C THR A 451 6.98 -3.34 10.73
N VAL A 452 7.54 -4.53 10.95
CA VAL A 452 7.47 -5.25 12.23
C VAL A 452 8.86 -5.35 12.85
N LEU A 453 8.96 -5.01 14.13
CA LEU A 453 10.17 -5.10 14.95
C LEU A 453 10.07 -6.29 15.91
N TYR A 454 11.11 -7.11 15.95
CA TYR A 454 11.30 -8.20 16.92
C TYR A 454 12.56 -7.93 17.74
N ALA A 455 12.41 -7.59 19.01
CA ALA A 455 13.50 -7.10 19.85
C ALA A 455 13.83 -8.02 21.05
N HIS A 456 14.91 -7.66 21.75
CA HIS A 456 15.45 -8.34 22.93
C HIS A 456 15.86 -9.80 22.70
N CYS A 457 16.22 -10.14 21.47
CA CYS A 457 16.53 -11.51 21.07
C CYS A 457 17.83 -12.00 21.73
N SER A 458 17.91 -13.31 22.02
CA SER A 458 19.17 -13.96 22.40
C SER A 458 19.95 -14.43 21.17
N LYS A 459 19.22 -14.83 20.12
CA LYS A 459 19.77 -15.28 18.85
C LYS A 459 18.87 -14.83 17.70
N ILE A 460 19.47 -14.40 16.60
CA ILE A 460 18.78 -14.09 15.35
C ILE A 460 19.10 -15.21 14.36
N LEU A 461 18.06 -15.74 13.69
CA LEU A 461 18.13 -16.91 12.81
C LEU A 461 18.07 -16.53 11.32
N VAL A 462 17.89 -15.24 11.03
CA VAL A 462 17.75 -14.68 9.68
C VAL A 462 18.82 -13.64 9.41
N THR A 463 18.98 -13.26 8.14
CA THR A 463 19.96 -12.27 7.70
C THR A 463 19.29 -11.10 6.97
N LYS A 464 19.93 -9.91 6.97
CA LYS A 464 19.42 -8.73 6.23
C LYS A 464 19.24 -9.09 4.74
N GLY A 465 18.09 -8.73 4.17
CA GLY A 465 17.68 -9.05 2.80
C GLY A 465 17.01 -10.41 2.62
N GLN A 466 16.89 -11.23 3.68
CA GLN A 466 16.22 -12.53 3.59
C GLN A 466 14.70 -12.35 3.49
N SER A 467 14.08 -12.93 2.45
CA SER A 467 12.62 -13.09 2.38
C SER A 467 12.18 -14.15 3.38
N ILE A 468 11.10 -13.86 4.12
CA ILE A 468 10.55 -14.73 5.16
C ILE A 468 9.06 -14.92 4.94
N SER A 469 8.55 -16.08 5.32
CA SER A 469 7.11 -16.37 5.30
C SER A 469 6.51 -16.18 6.69
N THR A 470 5.21 -15.85 6.76
CA THR A 470 4.45 -15.90 8.01
C THR A 470 4.62 -17.25 8.70
N GLY A 471 4.86 -17.25 10.01
CA GLY A 471 5.09 -18.46 10.80
C GLY A 471 6.50 -19.02 10.73
N GLN A 472 7.42 -18.44 9.93
CA GLN A 472 8.82 -18.85 9.91
C GLN A 472 9.53 -18.43 11.20
N ALA A 473 10.33 -19.32 11.79
CA ALA A 473 11.17 -18.96 12.94
C ALA A 473 12.30 -18.01 12.50
N ILE A 474 12.38 -16.84 13.14
CA ILE A 474 13.34 -15.78 12.76
C ILE A 474 14.31 -15.37 13.87
N ALA A 475 13.96 -15.63 15.12
CA ALA A 475 14.78 -15.32 16.27
C ALA A 475 14.44 -16.21 17.47
N GLU A 476 15.16 -16.02 18.56
CA GLU A 476 14.90 -16.63 19.86
C GLU A 476 14.78 -15.54 20.93
N VAL A 477 13.80 -15.69 21.82
CA VAL A 477 13.60 -14.81 22.97
C VAL A 477 14.89 -14.70 23.78
N GLY A 478 15.20 -13.52 24.27
CA GLY A 478 16.33 -13.27 25.13
C GLY A 478 16.03 -12.14 26.11
N ALA A 479 17.12 -11.58 26.66
CA ALA A 479 17.08 -10.46 27.57
C ALA A 479 18.19 -9.45 27.23
N THR A 480 18.41 -9.20 25.94
CA THR A 480 19.43 -8.25 25.47
C THR A 480 18.87 -6.84 25.40
N GLY A 481 19.70 -5.81 25.60
CA GLY A 481 19.25 -4.42 25.61
C GLY A 481 18.73 -3.97 26.97
N ARG A 482 17.83 -2.99 26.94
CA ARG A 482 17.26 -2.34 28.13
C ARG A 482 16.01 -3.08 28.60
N VAL A 483 16.20 -4.16 29.35
CA VAL A 483 15.12 -5.04 29.82
C VAL A 483 15.28 -5.47 31.28
N THR A 484 14.18 -5.87 31.92
CA THR A 484 14.17 -6.42 33.29
C THR A 484 14.12 -7.96 33.33
N GLY A 485 13.86 -8.61 32.19
CA GLY A 485 13.73 -10.05 32.09
C GLY A 485 13.50 -10.52 30.65
N ALA A 486 13.46 -11.83 30.44
CA ALA A 486 13.34 -12.42 29.11
C ALA A 486 11.93 -12.25 28.51
N HIS A 487 11.85 -11.62 27.34
CA HIS A 487 10.60 -11.42 26.60
C HIS A 487 10.87 -11.09 25.13
N LEU A 488 9.82 -11.21 24.30
CA LEU A 488 9.77 -10.55 22.99
C LEU A 488 9.16 -9.17 23.17
N HIS A 489 9.86 -8.12 22.74
CA HIS A 489 9.23 -6.84 22.44
C HIS A 489 8.87 -6.82 20.96
N LEU A 490 7.57 -6.74 20.66
CA LEU A 490 7.02 -6.71 19.32
C LEU A 490 6.54 -5.29 19.00
N GLY A 491 7.18 -4.61 18.04
CA GLY A 491 6.76 -3.29 17.56
C GLY A 491 6.09 -3.40 16.19
N VAL A 492 5.08 -2.57 15.93
CA VAL A 492 4.41 -2.49 14.63
C VAL A 492 4.33 -1.05 14.19
N LEU A 493 4.86 -0.77 13.01
CA LEU A 493 4.76 0.52 12.35
C LEU A 493 3.86 0.38 11.12
N VAL A 494 2.91 1.31 10.97
CA VAL A 494 2.07 1.47 9.78
C VAL A 494 2.25 2.88 9.27
N ASN A 495 2.78 3.02 8.06
CA ASN A 495 3.14 4.30 7.43
C ASN A 495 4.00 5.18 8.35
N GLY A 496 5.01 4.59 8.97
CA GLY A 496 5.95 5.26 9.87
C GLY A 496 5.41 5.58 11.27
N LYS A 497 4.16 5.22 11.59
CA LYS A 497 3.57 5.43 12.92
C LYS A 497 3.41 4.13 13.68
N GLU A 498 3.76 4.14 14.95
CA GLU A 498 3.55 3.00 15.82
C GLU A 498 2.08 2.79 16.15
N VAL A 499 1.70 1.52 16.17
CA VAL A 499 0.33 1.07 16.42
C VAL A 499 0.36 -0.11 17.37
N ASN A 500 -0.75 -0.35 18.06
CA ASN A 500 -0.86 -1.46 19.00
C ASN A 500 -0.74 -2.82 18.29
N PRO A 501 0.30 -3.62 18.53
CA PRO A 501 0.48 -4.91 17.86
C PRO A 501 -0.67 -5.90 18.10
N ARG A 502 -1.38 -5.80 19.24
CA ARG A 502 -2.52 -6.69 19.57
C ARG A 502 -3.66 -6.61 18.55
N GLU A 503 -3.76 -5.51 17.81
CA GLU A 503 -4.78 -5.31 16.78
C GLU A 503 -4.47 -6.09 15.49
N TYR A 504 -3.22 -6.55 15.32
CA TYR A 504 -2.73 -7.17 14.09
C TYR A 504 -2.48 -8.68 14.22
N ILE A 505 -1.89 -9.10 15.35
CA ILE A 505 -1.42 -10.48 15.54
C ILE A 505 -2.55 -11.46 15.88
N GLY A 506 -2.46 -12.66 15.29
CA GLY A 506 -3.37 -13.77 15.52
C GLY A 506 -3.08 -14.50 16.83
N GLY A 507 -4.14 -15.11 17.37
CA GLY A 507 -4.09 -15.99 18.55
C GLY A 507 -3.41 -17.31 18.25
#